data_AF-S4P247-F1
#
_entry.id   AF-S4P247-F1
#
_cell.length_a   1.000
_cell.length_b   1.000
_cell.length_c   1.000
_cell.angle_alpha   90.00
_cell.angle_beta   90.00
_cell.angle_gamma   90.00
#
_symmetry.space_group_name_H-M   'P 1'
#
loop_
_entity.id
_entity.type
_entity.pdbx_description
1 polymer ?
#
loop_
_entity_poly.entity_id
_entity_poly.type
_entity_poly.pdbx_seq_one_letter_code
_entity_poly.pdbx_strand_id
1 'polypeptide(L)'
;MRKLECPIVIVEEAAEVLEAHIVASLTPKCQHLILIGDHKQLRPSAAHYELAKNYNLDISLFERMIRNGIHARTLTIQRRMRTNFVELLVPVIYDRLDSHPSVLSYPRIRGMRDTLFFYTHDVMEDSEGLEDSWSHKN
;
A
#
# COMPACT_ATOMS: atom_id res chain seq x y z
N MET A 1 24.45 -12.04 -6.05
CA MET A 1 24.68 -10.66 -5.57
C MET A 1 26.08 -10.35 -5.02
N ARG A 2 26.95 -11.31 -4.69
CA ARG A 2 28.28 -11.04 -4.06
C ARG A 2 29.27 -10.14 -4.84
N LYS A 3 29.04 -9.88 -6.13
CA LYS A 3 29.88 -8.99 -6.97
C LYS A 3 29.33 -7.57 -7.10
N LEU A 4 28.09 -7.30 -6.65
CA LEU A 4 27.48 -5.98 -6.72
C LEU A 4 27.82 -5.22 -5.44
N GLU A 5 28.66 -4.21 -5.55
CA GLU A 5 28.99 -3.29 -4.46
C GLU A 5 28.02 -2.12 -4.50
N CYS A 6 26.76 -2.36 -4.09
CA CYS A 6 25.74 -1.31 -4.04
C CYS A 6 25.70 -0.68 -2.63
N PRO A 7 26.28 0.51 -2.43
CA PRO A 7 26.28 1.16 -1.11
C PRO A 7 24.93 1.75 -0.73
N ILE A 8 24.06 2.06 -1.70
CA ILE A 8 22.76 2.69 -1.49
C ILE A 8 21.69 1.83 -2.15
N VAL A 9 20.73 1.35 -1.38
CA VAL A 9 19.60 0.56 -1.88
C VAL A 9 18.32 1.33 -1.62
N ILE A 10 17.49 1.47 -2.65
CA ILE A 10 16.16 2.07 -2.57
C ILE A 10 15.13 0.99 -2.86
N VAL A 11 14.13 0.85 -2.00
CA VAL A 11 13.02 -0.08 -2.17
C VAL A 11 11.73 0.72 -2.20
N GLU A 12 11.08 0.75 -3.36
CA GLU A 12 9.71 1.26 -3.49
C GLU A 12 8.70 0.18 -3.12
N GLU A 13 7.48 0.60 -2.76
CA GLU A 13 6.40 -0.28 -2.29
C GLU A 13 6.85 -1.19 -1.13
N ALA A 14 7.78 -0.72 -0.30
CA ALA A 14 8.42 -1.51 0.75
C ALA A 14 7.44 -2.03 1.81
N ALA A 15 6.24 -1.47 1.90
CA ALA A 15 5.16 -1.96 2.75
C ALA A 15 4.50 -3.24 2.24
N GLU A 16 4.54 -3.49 0.92
CA GLU A 16 3.92 -4.63 0.22
C GLU A 16 4.93 -5.77 -0.06
N VAL A 17 6.20 -5.57 0.28
CA VAL A 17 7.26 -6.56 0.08
C VAL A 17 7.54 -7.31 1.38
N LEU A 18 7.59 -8.65 1.30
CA LEU A 18 8.02 -9.50 2.41
C LEU A 18 9.42 -9.09 2.87
N GLU A 19 9.59 -9.00 4.19
CA GLU A 19 10.89 -8.68 4.78
C GLU A 19 12.03 -9.56 4.26
N ALA A 20 11.78 -10.87 4.14
CA ALA A 20 12.77 -11.83 3.66
C ALA A 20 13.31 -11.45 2.27
N HIS A 21 12.46 -10.93 1.38
CA HIS A 21 12.87 -10.50 0.05
C HIS A 21 13.77 -9.26 0.12
N ILE A 22 13.45 -8.30 0.98
CA ILE A 22 14.30 -7.12 1.18
C ILE A 22 15.65 -7.55 1.74
N VAL A 23 15.67 -8.34 2.81
CA VAL A 23 16.92 -8.81 3.45
C VAL A 23 17.79 -9.59 2.48
N ALA A 24 17.22 -10.48 1.68
CA ALA A 24 17.96 -11.26 0.68
C ALA A 24 18.56 -10.40 -0.45
N SER A 25 17.99 -9.22 -0.72
CA SER A 25 18.50 -8.27 -1.71
C SER A 25 19.67 -7.40 -1.20
N LEU A 26 19.88 -7.33 0.12
CA LEU A 26 20.94 -6.53 0.71
C LEU A 26 22.29 -7.23 0.57
N THR A 27 23.31 -6.45 0.23
CA THR A 27 24.70 -6.92 0.21
C THR A 27 25.44 -6.43 1.46
N PRO A 28 26.54 -7.08 1.88
CA PRO A 28 27.40 -6.58 2.96
C PRO A 28 27.99 -5.18 2.69
N LYS A 29 27.88 -4.67 1.46
CA LYS A 29 28.35 -3.35 1.07
C LYS A 29 27.27 -2.26 1.20
N CYS A 30 26.01 -2.63 1.45
CA CYS A 30 24.94 -1.66 1.68
C CYS A 30 25.22 -0.85 2.94
N GLN A 31 25.30 0.47 2.78
CA GLN A 31 25.53 1.44 3.84
C GLN A 31 24.28 2.27 4.12
N HIS A 32 23.41 2.44 3.11
CA HIS A 32 22.18 3.20 3.22
C HIS A 32 21.03 2.46 2.56
N LEU A 33 20.01 2.12 3.35
CA LEU A 33 18.75 1.55 2.88
C LEU A 33 17.65 2.60 3.00
N ILE A 34 17.01 2.93 1.87
CA ILE A 34 15.88 3.85 1.79
C ILE A 34 14.64 3.02 1.48
N LEU A 35 13.68 3.01 2.39
CA LEU A 35 12.42 2.31 2.23
C LEU A 35 11.30 3.32 1.99
N ILE A 36 10.60 3.19 0.86
CA ILE A 36 9.47 4.02 0.49
C ILE A 36 8.25 3.11 0.42
N GLY A 37 7.22 3.40 1.20
CA GLY A 37 6.01 2.59 1.22
C GLY A 37 4.92 3.22 2.08
N ASP A 38 3.78 2.56 2.12
CA ASP A 38 2.62 2.97 2.91
C ASP A 38 2.10 1.80 3.75
N HIS A 39 2.45 1.82 5.04
CA HIS A 39 2.06 0.78 6.00
C HIS A 39 0.56 0.84 6.39
N LYS A 40 -0.20 1.83 5.89
CA LYS A 40 -1.66 1.92 6.05
C LYS A 40 -2.43 1.35 4.86
N GLN A 41 -1.74 0.89 3.81
CA GLN A 41 -2.33 0.24 2.63
C GLN A 41 -2.18 -1.29 2.71
N LEU A 42 -2.04 -1.96 1.56
CA LEU A 42 -1.91 -3.41 1.49
C LEU A 42 -0.63 -3.88 2.19
N ARG A 43 -0.76 -5.03 2.85
CA ARG A 43 0.38 -5.79 3.37
C ARG A 43 0.84 -6.82 2.33
N PRO A 44 2.08 -7.32 2.43
CA PRO A 44 2.56 -8.42 1.61
C PRO A 44 1.65 -9.64 1.75
N SER A 45 1.26 -10.24 0.62
CA SER A 45 0.50 -11.49 0.63
C SER A 45 1.43 -12.65 0.98
N ALA A 46 1.24 -13.25 2.15
CA ALA A 46 1.92 -14.48 2.51
C ALA A 46 1.19 -15.67 1.86
N ALA A 47 1.93 -16.61 1.27
CA ALA A 47 1.36 -17.80 0.62
C ALA A 47 0.52 -18.68 1.57
N HIS A 48 0.76 -18.59 2.88
CA HIS A 48 0.01 -19.33 3.90
C HIS A 48 -0.58 -18.38 4.93
N TYR A 49 -1.91 -18.25 4.92
CA TYR A 49 -2.68 -17.40 5.83
C TYR A 49 -2.40 -17.71 7.30
N GLU A 50 -2.32 -18.99 7.69
CA GLU A 50 -2.03 -19.36 9.08
C GLU A 50 -0.66 -18.87 9.53
N LEU A 51 0.32 -18.87 8.63
CA LEU A 51 1.66 -18.38 8.95
C LEU A 51 1.70 -16.85 9.07
N ALA A 52 0.99 -16.13 8.20
CA ALA A 52 0.79 -14.69 8.38
C ALA A 52 0.12 -14.39 9.71
N LYS A 53 -1.01 -15.02 10.01
CA LYS A 53 -1.81 -14.75 11.20
C LYS A 53 -1.10 -15.08 12.51
N ASN A 54 -0.42 -16.22 12.59
CA ASN A 54 0.16 -16.71 13.84
C ASN A 54 1.61 -16.26 14.05
N TYR A 55 2.33 -15.93 12.98
CA TYR A 55 3.75 -15.56 13.05
C TYR A 55 4.07 -14.18 12.45
N ASN A 56 3.05 -13.42 12.05
CA ASN A 56 3.18 -12.06 11.51
C ASN A 56 4.08 -11.98 10.27
N LEU A 57 4.06 -13.01 9.41
CA LEU A 57 4.86 -13.04 8.18
C LEU A 57 4.41 -12.02 7.13
N ASP A 58 3.21 -11.44 7.30
CA ASP A 58 2.67 -10.32 6.51
C ASP A 58 3.16 -8.95 7.02
N ILE A 59 3.99 -8.88 8.06
CA ILE A 59 4.60 -7.61 8.45
C ILE A 59 5.84 -7.37 7.59
N SER A 60 5.80 -6.34 6.77
CA SER A 60 6.96 -5.90 5.99
C SER A 60 8.08 -5.33 6.88
N LEU A 61 9.31 -5.32 6.36
CA LEU A 61 10.43 -4.68 7.05
C LEU A 61 10.13 -3.20 7.35
N PHE A 62 9.46 -2.51 6.40
CA PHE A 62 9.06 -1.12 6.53
C PHE A 62 8.10 -0.91 7.70
N GLU A 63 7.01 -1.70 7.77
CA GLU A 63 6.05 -1.60 8.87
C GLU A 63 6.72 -1.93 10.22
N ARG A 64 7.57 -2.95 10.27
CA ARG A 64 8.29 -3.32 11.49
C ARG A 64 9.23 -2.23 11.97
N MET A 65 9.94 -1.55 11.07
CA MET A 65 10.81 -0.43 11.43
C MET A 65 10.02 0.71 12.08
N ILE A 66 8.86 1.06 11.51
CA ILE A 66 7.96 2.09 12.06
C ILE A 66 7.46 1.69 13.45
N ARG A 67 6.97 0.44 13.61
CA ARG A 67 6.50 -0.08 14.90
C ARG A 67 7.59 -0.07 15.98
N ASN A 68 8.85 -0.23 15.60
CA ASN A 68 10.01 -0.15 16.49
C ASN A 68 10.48 1.28 16.77
N GLY A 69 9.73 2.31 16.35
CA GLY A 69 10.03 3.71 16.63
C GLY A 69 11.07 4.33 15.71
N ILE A 70 11.43 3.68 14.60
CA ILE A 70 12.27 4.32 13.58
C ILE A 70 11.46 5.44 12.93
N HIS A 71 12.09 6.62 12.82
CA HIS A 71 11.46 7.78 12.23
C HIS A 71 11.09 7.52 10.75
N ALA A 72 9.82 7.76 10.41
CA ALA A 72 9.34 7.79 9.05
C ALA A 72 8.74 9.16 8.74
N ARG A 73 9.00 9.65 7.52
CA ARG A 73 8.45 10.92 7.03
C ARG A 73 7.27 10.64 6.12
N THR A 74 6.08 11.06 6.54
CA THR A 74 4.87 10.96 5.69
C THR A 74 4.74 12.15 4.76
N LEU A 75 4.48 11.88 3.48
CA LEU A 75 4.11 12.91 2.51
C LEU A 75 2.61 13.18 2.62
N THR A 76 2.21 14.43 2.90
CA THR A 76 0.81 14.76 3.16
C THR A 76 0.10 15.45 1.99
N ILE A 77 0.76 15.67 0.86
CA ILE A 77 0.15 16.35 -0.30
C ILE A 77 -0.08 15.35 -1.43
N GLN A 78 -1.34 15.10 -1.76
CA GLN A 78 -1.73 14.24 -2.89
C GLN A 78 -1.91 15.08 -4.17
N ARG A 79 -1.58 14.48 -5.33
CA ARG A 79 -1.62 15.14 -6.64
C ARG A 79 -2.44 14.38 -7.70
N ARG A 80 -3.17 13.33 -7.30
CA ARG A 80 -3.80 12.38 -8.22
C ARG A 80 -5.33 12.46 -8.22
N MET A 81 -5.97 12.51 -7.06
CA MET A 81 -7.42 12.41 -6.95
C MET A 81 -8.08 13.76 -6.74
N ARG A 82 -9.37 13.86 -7.11
CA ARG A 82 -10.21 15.02 -6.76
C ARG A 82 -10.43 15.10 -5.26
N THR A 83 -10.68 16.30 -4.75
CA THR A 83 -10.83 16.58 -3.32
C THR A 83 -11.93 15.75 -2.65
N ASN A 84 -13.05 15.51 -3.34
CA ASN A 84 -14.16 14.71 -2.81
C ASN A 84 -13.79 13.23 -2.54
N PHE A 85 -12.73 12.69 -3.16
CA PHE A 85 -12.23 11.35 -2.82
C PHE A 85 -11.36 11.36 -1.54
N VAL A 86 -10.69 12.46 -1.25
CA VAL A 86 -9.89 12.60 -0.01
C VAL A 86 -10.77 12.50 1.22
N GLU A 87 -12.00 13.01 1.14
CA GLU A 87 -13.00 12.95 2.21
C GLU A 87 -13.38 11.50 2.59
N LEU A 88 -13.17 10.52 1.71
CA LEU A 88 -13.35 9.10 2.03
C LEU A 88 -12.17 8.51 2.81
N LEU A 89 -10.98 9.09 2.69
CA LEU A 89 -9.74 8.56 3.27
C LEU A 89 -9.37 9.25 4.58
N VAL A 90 -9.82 10.49 4.79
CA VAL A 90 -9.51 11.29 5.99
C VAL A 90 -10.81 11.52 6.77
N PRO A 91 -10.89 11.15 8.06
CA PRO A 91 -9.82 10.62 8.91
C PRO A 91 -9.71 9.08 8.93
N VAL A 92 -10.44 8.37 8.06
CA VAL A 92 -10.62 6.90 8.15
C VAL A 92 -9.30 6.12 8.08
N ILE A 93 -8.44 6.45 7.13
CA ILE A 93 -7.15 5.78 6.90
C ILE A 93 -6.02 6.72 7.31
N TYR A 94 -6.06 7.99 6.89
CA TYR A 94 -4.99 8.96 7.13
C TYR A 94 -5.46 10.10 8.03
N ASP A 95 -4.57 10.56 8.91
CA ASP A 95 -4.84 11.70 9.79
C ASP A 95 -4.84 13.03 9.01
N ARG A 96 -4.01 13.14 7.97
CA ARG A 96 -3.95 14.30 7.07
C ARG A 96 -3.53 13.92 5.65
N LEU A 97 -4.30 14.35 4.67
CA LEU A 97 -3.98 14.23 3.24
C LEU A 97 -4.54 15.43 2.47
N ASP A 98 -3.69 16.41 2.19
CA ASP A 98 -4.04 17.67 1.54
C ASP A 98 -4.02 17.54 0.01
N SER A 99 -4.95 18.21 -0.68
CA SER A 99 -4.97 18.22 -2.14
C SER A 99 -4.09 19.32 -2.72
N HIS A 100 -3.19 18.96 -3.63
CA HIS A 100 -2.42 19.93 -4.38
C HIS A 100 -3.32 20.73 -5.35
N PRO A 101 -3.11 22.05 -5.57
CA PRO A 101 -3.95 22.86 -6.45
C PRO A 101 -4.14 22.31 -7.87
N SER A 102 -3.21 21.50 -8.38
CA SER A 102 -3.30 20.85 -9.70
C SER A 102 -4.52 19.93 -9.87
N VAL A 103 -5.09 19.39 -8.79
CA VAL A 103 -6.25 18.49 -8.88
C VAL A 103 -7.58 19.24 -9.00
N LEU A 104 -7.57 20.55 -8.70
CA LEU A 104 -8.77 21.40 -8.76
C LEU A 104 -9.15 21.73 -10.21
N SER A 105 -8.18 21.69 -11.13
CA SER A 105 -8.38 22.01 -12.55
C SER A 105 -8.83 20.83 -13.40
N TYR A 106 -9.09 19.66 -12.82
CA TYR A 106 -9.51 18.49 -13.60
C TYR A 106 -10.86 18.74 -14.30
N PRO A 107 -11.01 18.36 -15.59
CA PRO A 107 -12.23 18.56 -16.33
C PRO A 107 -13.36 17.65 -15.82
N ARG A 108 -14.60 18.14 -15.86
CA ARG A 108 -15.77 17.33 -15.51
C ARG A 108 -15.86 16.10 -16.41
N ILE A 109 -16.31 14.98 -15.83
CA ILE A 109 -16.55 13.75 -16.57
C ILE A 109 -17.79 13.98 -17.44
N ARG A 110 -17.65 13.77 -18.76
CA ARG A 110 -18.75 14.00 -19.71
C ARG A 110 -19.88 12.99 -19.45
N GLY A 111 -21.12 13.47 -19.48
CA GLY A 111 -22.30 12.62 -19.25
C GLY A 111 -22.55 12.24 -17.79
N MET A 112 -21.68 12.64 -16.86
CA MET A 112 -21.84 12.37 -15.42
C MET A 112 -22.16 13.66 -14.68
N ARG A 113 -23.16 13.59 -13.80
CA ARG A 113 -23.51 14.71 -12.91
C ARG A 113 -22.44 14.91 -11.85
N ASP A 114 -22.06 13.82 -11.18
CA ASP A 114 -21.12 13.80 -10.05
C ASP A 114 -19.95 12.88 -10.35
N THR A 115 -18.80 13.17 -9.74
CA THR A 115 -17.55 12.38 -9.93
C THR A 115 -17.39 11.24 -8.95
N LEU A 116 -18.22 11.18 -7.91
CA LEU A 116 -18.23 10.13 -6.90
C LEU A 116 -19.69 9.74 -6.65
N PHE A 117 -20.00 8.46 -6.79
CA PHE A 117 -21.30 7.87 -6.50
C PHE A 117 -21.08 6.39 -6.19
N PHE A 118 -21.95 5.83 -5.36
CA PHE A 118 -22.01 4.39 -5.14
C PHE A 118 -23.16 3.83 -5.97
N TYR A 119 -22.90 2.74 -6.67
CA TYR A 119 -23.89 2.03 -7.47
C TYR A 119 -24.15 0.67 -6.83
N THR A 120 -25.41 0.32 -6.65
CA THR A 120 -25.84 -0.95 -6.07
C THR A 120 -26.53 -1.78 -7.14
N HIS A 121 -26.27 -3.09 -7.15
CA HIS A 121 -26.99 -4.05 -7.99
C HIS A 121 -27.34 -5.30 -7.18
N ASP A 122 -28.39 -6.00 -7.62
CA ASP A 122 -28.90 -7.21 -6.95
C ASP A 122 -28.56 -8.50 -7.71
N VAL A 123 -27.66 -8.41 -8.71
CA VAL A 123 -27.15 -9.57 -9.44
C VAL A 123 -26.22 -10.39 -8.55
N MET A 124 -26.50 -11.68 -8.41
CA MET A 124 -25.64 -12.62 -7.66
C MET A 124 -24.32 -12.84 -8.40
N GLU A 125 -23.23 -12.97 -7.63
CA GLU A 125 -21.94 -13.40 -8.17
C GLU A 125 -22.05 -14.84 -8.69
N ASP A 126 -21.44 -15.11 -9.85
CA ASP A 126 -21.47 -16.44 -10.44
C ASP A 126 -20.67 -17.42 -9.57
N SER A 127 -21.19 -18.64 -9.41
CA SER A 127 -20.60 -19.67 -8.56
C SER A 127 -19.53 -20.49 -9.28
N GLU A 128 -19.45 -20.39 -10.61
CA GLU A 128 -18.51 -21.15 -11.43
C GLU A 128 -17.08 -20.56 -11.31
N GLY A 129 -16.23 -21.23 -10.52
CA GLY A 129 -14.80 -20.90 -10.39
C GLY A 129 -14.31 -20.53 -8.98
N LEU A 130 -15.18 -20.61 -7.96
CA LEU A 130 -14.86 -20.24 -6.58
C LEU A 130 -13.99 -21.24 -5.79
N GLU A 131 -13.44 -22.30 -6.42
CA GLU A 131 -12.49 -23.18 -5.72
C GLU A 131 -11.17 -22.46 -5.37
N ASP A 132 -10.83 -21.36 -6.06
CA ASP A 132 -9.61 -20.56 -5.80
C ASP A 132 -9.87 -19.12 -5.32
N SER A 133 -11.11 -18.74 -5.06
CA SER A 133 -11.41 -17.41 -4.49
C SER A 133 -11.24 -17.45 -2.97
N TRP A 134 -10.00 -17.23 -2.52
CA TRP A 134 -9.64 -17.03 -1.11
C TRP A 134 -10.14 -15.67 -0.57
N SER A 135 -11.43 -15.38 -0.72
CA SER A 135 -12.08 -14.40 0.14
C SER A 135 -12.08 -14.97 1.56
N HIS A 136 -11.06 -14.62 2.34
CA HIS A 136 -11.01 -14.95 3.76
C HIS A 136 -12.24 -14.37 4.46
N LYS A 137 -13.24 -15.23 4.70
CA LYS A 137 -14.39 -14.91 5.53
C LYS A 137 -13.88 -14.64 6.95
N ASN A 138 -14.25 -13.49 7.50
CA ASN A 138 -13.93 -13.06 8.88
C ASN A 138 -14.49 -14.02 9.92
#